data_AF-A0A453CVF1-F1
#
_entry.id   AF-A0A453CVF1-F1
#
_cell.length_a   1.000
_cell.length_b   1.000
_cell.length_c   1.000
_cell.angle_alpha   90.00
_cell.angle_beta   90.00
_cell.angle_gamma   90.00
#
_symmetry.space_group_name_H-M   'P 1'
#
loop_
_entity.id
_entity.type
_entity.pdbx_description
1 polymer ?
#
loop_
_entity_poly.entity_id
_entity_poly.type
_entity_poly.pdbx_seq_one_letter_code
_entity_poly.pdbx_strand_id
1 'polypeptide(L)'
;DVLLYNFFGSSPLRNKWRVLYGYMKDKNIIAHSEEISHPGFDRSKHYLLCSELKQLYVAITRTRQRLWICENTENYCRPMFDYWKKLCLVEVRLLDSSLIQAMQTGSSSDDWRIRGTKV
;
A
#
# COMPACT_ATOMS: atom_id res chain seq x y z
N ASP A 1 1.22 -13.05 -7.91
CA ASP A 1 1.56 -11.79 -7.22
C ASP A 1 0.53 -10.72 -7.53
N VAL A 2 0.53 -9.62 -6.79
CA VAL A 2 -0.20 -8.39 -7.11
C VAL A 2 0.78 -7.23 -7.01
N LEU A 3 0.75 -6.30 -7.96
CA LEU A 3 1.49 -5.04 -7.90
C LEU A 3 0.48 -3.89 -7.80
N LEU A 4 0.54 -3.14 -6.71
CA LEU A 4 -0.09 -1.83 -6.59
C LEU A 4 0.93 -0.78 -7.02
N TYR A 5 0.68 -0.17 -8.18
CA TYR A 5 1.50 0.89 -8.71
C TYR A 5 0.83 2.25 -8.52
N ASN A 6 1.54 3.18 -7.88
CA ASN A 6 1.15 4.57 -7.65
C ASN A 6 -0.26 4.72 -7.05
N PHE A 7 -0.66 3.81 -6.15
CA PHE A 7 -1.97 3.80 -5.51
C PHE A 7 -2.21 5.08 -4.71
N PHE A 8 -1.24 5.47 -3.87
CA PHE A 8 -1.31 6.70 -3.08
C PHE A 8 -1.00 7.94 -3.93
N GLY A 9 -0.06 7.83 -4.86
CA GLY A 9 0.27 8.90 -5.81
C GLY A 9 -0.91 9.33 -6.70
N SER A 10 -1.78 8.37 -7.07
CA SER A 10 -2.96 8.62 -7.90
C SER A 10 -4.22 8.95 -7.09
N SER A 11 -4.14 8.87 -5.76
CA SER A 11 -5.26 9.15 -4.88
C SER A 11 -5.66 10.64 -4.94
N PRO A 12 -6.96 10.96 -5.11
CA PRO A 12 -7.46 12.32 -4.95
C PRO A 12 -7.35 12.84 -3.50
N LEU A 13 -7.11 11.98 -2.51
CA LEU A 13 -6.88 12.41 -1.13
C LEU A 13 -5.52 13.09 -0.95
N ARG A 14 -4.48 12.68 -1.69
CA ARG A 14 -3.12 13.27 -1.61
C ARG A 14 -2.66 13.41 -0.14
N ASN A 15 -2.32 14.63 0.29
CA ASN A 15 -1.89 14.95 1.66
C ASN A 15 -2.95 14.66 2.74
N LYS A 16 -4.21 14.42 2.40
CA LYS A 16 -5.25 14.07 3.38
C LYS A 16 -5.03 12.70 4.00
N TRP A 17 -4.24 11.82 3.39
CA TRP A 17 -3.78 10.58 4.02
C TRP A 17 -3.01 10.78 5.33
N ARG A 18 -2.48 11.99 5.57
CA ARG A 18 -1.82 12.35 6.83
C ARG A 18 -2.73 12.23 8.05
N VAL A 19 -4.05 12.20 7.88
CA VAL A 19 -5.01 11.92 8.95
C VAL A 19 -4.71 10.60 9.69
N LEU A 20 -4.04 9.66 9.02
CA LEU A 20 -3.61 8.40 9.61
C LEU A 20 -2.62 8.59 10.77
N TYR A 21 -1.81 9.65 10.76
CA TYR A 21 -0.91 9.95 11.88
C TYR A 21 -1.68 10.24 13.17
N GLY A 22 -2.88 10.84 13.08
CA GLY A 22 -3.77 11.00 14.23
C GLY A 22 -4.19 9.65 14.80
N TYR A 23 -4.62 8.72 13.92
CA TYR A 23 -4.94 7.35 14.32
C TYR A 23 -3.73 6.62 14.94
N MET A 24 -2.54 6.78 14.37
CA MET A 24 -1.30 6.18 14.88
C MET A 24 -0.94 6.71 16.27
N LYS A 25 -1.13 8.01 16.51
CA LYS A 25 -0.96 8.63 17.82
C LYS A 25 -1.95 8.06 18.83
N ASP A 26 -3.24 8.02 18.47
CA ASP A 26 -4.31 7.52 19.35
C ASP A 26 -4.14 6.03 19.71
N LYS A 27 -3.49 5.26 18.84
CA LYS A 27 -3.17 3.84 19.05
C LYS A 27 -1.79 3.58 19.64
N ASN A 28 -1.04 4.62 20.01
CA ASN A 28 0.33 4.52 20.53
C ASN A 28 1.29 3.75 19.59
N ILE A 29 1.07 3.85 18.28
CA ILE A 29 1.93 3.24 17.24
C ILE A 29 3.17 4.09 17.00
N ILE A 30 3.03 5.41 17.14
CA ILE A 30 4.13 6.38 17.11
C ILE A 30 4.30 7.00 18.49
N ALA A 31 5.55 7.32 18.83
CA ALA A 31 5.85 7.98 20.10
C ALA A 31 5.24 9.38 20.12
N HIS A 32 4.82 9.85 21.31
CA HIS A 32 4.31 11.22 21.45
C HIS A 32 5.37 12.29 21.13
N SER A 33 6.66 11.96 21.19
CA SER A 33 7.77 12.82 20.79
C SER A 33 7.93 12.94 19.27
N GLU A 34 7.33 12.05 18.49
CA GLU A 34 7.25 12.18 17.03
C GLU A 34 6.12 13.16 16.67
N GLU A 35 6.37 14.46 16.84
CA GLU A 35 5.41 15.52 16.48
C GLU A 35 5.26 15.64 14.95
N ILE A 36 4.53 14.69 14.36
CA ILE A 36 4.18 14.71 12.95
C ILE A 36 2.92 15.54 12.77
N SER A 37 3.02 16.71 12.14
CA SER A 37 1.86 17.56 11.84
C SER A 37 0.80 16.82 11.01
N HIS A 38 -0.44 16.74 11.48
CA HIS A 38 -1.51 16.05 10.78
C HIS A 38 -2.86 16.78 10.93
N PRO A 39 -3.77 16.66 9.95
CA PRO A 39 -5.12 17.14 10.13
C PRO A 39 -5.87 16.23 11.12
N GLY A 40 -6.88 16.79 11.78
CA GLY A 40 -7.92 15.98 12.42
C GLY A 40 -8.81 15.30 11.37
N PHE A 41 -9.43 14.19 11.75
CA PHE A 41 -10.40 13.54 10.88
C PHE A 41 -11.64 14.42 10.68
N ASP A 42 -12.07 14.52 9.43
CA ASP A 42 -13.24 15.29 9.01
C ASP A 42 -13.97 14.51 7.91
N ARG A 43 -15.23 14.16 8.14
CA ARG A 43 -15.99 13.29 7.25
C ARG A 43 -16.15 13.89 5.84
N SER A 44 -16.30 15.20 5.72
CA SER A 44 -16.48 15.88 4.43
C SER A 44 -15.16 15.96 3.65
N LYS A 45 -14.04 16.20 4.34
CA LYS A 45 -12.72 16.31 3.71
C LYS A 45 -12.15 14.95 3.33
N HIS A 46 -12.48 13.91 4.10
CA HIS A 46 -11.94 12.55 3.99
C HIS A 46 -12.96 11.51 3.50
N TYR A 47 -14.02 11.93 2.81
CA TYR A 47 -15.12 11.04 2.38
C TYR A 47 -14.67 9.84 1.53
N LEU A 48 -13.56 9.96 0.78
CA LEU A 48 -12.99 8.89 -0.05
C LEU A 48 -12.12 7.89 0.72
N LEU A 49 -11.75 8.18 1.97
CA LEU A 49 -10.80 7.36 2.73
C LEU A 49 -11.32 5.92 2.89
N CYS A 50 -12.63 5.77 3.15
CA CYS A 50 -13.26 4.46 3.30
C CYS A 50 -13.18 3.63 2.00
N SER A 51 -13.44 4.24 0.84
CA SER A 51 -13.36 3.54 -0.45
C SER A 51 -11.93 3.12 -0.79
N GLU A 52 -10.94 3.97 -0.54
CA GLU A 52 -9.54 3.63 -0.83
C GLU A 52 -9.00 2.59 0.16
N LEU A 53 -9.33 2.68 1.45
CA LEU A 53 -9.01 1.63 2.42
C LEU A 53 -9.65 0.29 2.02
N LYS A 54 -10.87 0.31 1.49
CA LYS A 54 -11.52 -0.90 0.96
C LYS A 54 -10.79 -1.45 -0.27
N GLN A 55 -10.34 -0.61 -1.20
CA GLN A 55 -9.55 -1.05 -2.36
C GLN A 55 -8.24 -1.70 -1.91
N LEU A 56 -7.54 -1.09 -0.94
CA LEU A 56 -6.32 -1.63 -0.36
C LEU A 56 -6.59 -2.98 0.34
N TYR A 57 -7.68 -3.08 1.12
CA TYR A 57 -8.12 -4.33 1.73
C TYR A 57 -8.34 -5.44 0.69
N VAL A 58 -9.01 -5.12 -0.43
CA VAL A 58 -9.22 -6.08 -1.53
C VAL A 58 -7.89 -6.51 -2.14
N ALA A 59 -6.98 -5.57 -2.42
CA ALA A 59 -5.67 -5.90 -2.98
C ALA A 59 -4.88 -6.83 -2.05
N ILE A 60 -4.86 -6.55 -0.75
CA ILE A 60 -4.21 -7.38 0.27
C ILE A 60 -4.85 -8.78 0.30
N THR A 61 -6.17 -8.87 0.45
CA THR A 61 -6.88 -10.15 0.64
C THR A 61 -7.02 -10.99 -0.64
N ARG A 62 -6.89 -10.39 -1.83
CA ARG A 62 -6.86 -11.12 -3.11
C ARG A 62 -5.46 -11.63 -3.47
N THR A 63 -4.42 -11.08 -2.86
CA THR A 63 -3.05 -11.50 -3.14
C THR A 63 -2.82 -12.91 -2.63
N ARG A 64 -2.45 -13.83 -3.52
CA ARG A 64 -2.18 -15.25 -3.19
C ARG A 64 -0.72 -15.56 -2.86
N GLN A 65 0.22 -14.70 -3.26
CA GLN A 65 1.65 -14.91 -3.06
C GLN A 65 2.31 -13.68 -2.44
N ARG A 66 2.79 -12.74 -3.27
CA ARG A 66 3.40 -11.49 -2.79
C ARG A 66 2.61 -10.28 -3.27
N LEU A 67 2.48 -9.30 -2.37
CA LEU A 67 1.93 -7.98 -2.67
C LEU A 67 3.09 -7.00 -2.77
N TRP A 68 3.27 -6.45 -3.95
CA TRP A 68 4.24 -5.41 -4.24
C TRP A 68 3.53 -4.06 -4.22
N ILE A 69 4.12 -3.07 -3.54
CA ILE A 69 3.60 -1.70 -3.53
C ILE A 69 4.74 -0.80 -4.01
N CYS A 70 4.53 -0.12 -5.12
CA CYS A 70 5.52 0.76 -5.75
C CYS A 70 4.89 2.14 -5.95
N GLU A 71 5.50 3.17 -5.37
CA GLU A 71 5.00 4.55 -5.38
C GLU A 71 6.08 5.49 -5.92
N ASN A 72 5.71 6.38 -6.84
CA ASN A 72 6.64 7.38 -7.37
C ASN A 72 6.66 8.67 -6.53
N THR A 73 5.63 8.88 -5.71
CA THR A 73 5.43 10.13 -4.97
C THR A 73 5.52 9.88 -3.46
N GLU A 74 6.69 10.19 -2.88
CA GLU A 74 6.98 9.88 -1.48
C GLU A 74 5.98 10.54 -0.51
N ASN A 75 5.55 11.78 -0.81
CA ASN A 75 4.77 12.57 0.14
C ASN A 75 3.38 12.00 0.45
N TYR A 76 2.74 11.32 -0.50
CA TYR A 76 1.35 10.85 -0.34
C TYR A 76 1.27 9.45 0.27
N CYS A 77 2.24 8.58 -0.03
CA CYS A 77 2.29 7.22 0.50
C CYS A 77 2.85 7.12 1.93
N ARG A 78 3.62 8.14 2.35
CA ARG A 78 4.37 8.13 3.62
C ARG A 78 3.54 7.76 4.85
N PRO A 79 2.30 8.27 5.06
CA PRO A 79 1.52 7.90 6.25
C PRO A 79 1.28 6.38 6.35
N MET A 80 0.84 5.75 5.25
CA MET A 80 0.59 4.30 5.23
C MET A 80 1.89 3.48 5.31
N PHE A 81 2.97 3.95 4.67
CA PHE A 81 4.26 3.28 4.73
C PHE A 81 4.83 3.31 6.16
N ASP A 82 4.76 4.46 6.82
CA ASP A 82 5.19 4.60 8.21
C ASP A 82 4.35 3.71 9.12
N TYR A 83 3.03 3.66 8.92
CA TYR A 83 2.13 2.76 9.64
C TYR A 83 2.58 1.30 9.54
N TRP A 84 2.80 0.79 8.32
CA TRP A 84 3.22 -0.60 8.13
C TRP A 84 4.63 -0.88 8.64
N LYS A 85 5.57 0.06 8.48
CA LYS A 85 6.94 -0.07 9.00
C LYS A 85 6.95 -0.11 10.53
N LYS A 86 6.18 0.76 11.19
CA LYS A 86 6.09 0.80 12.67
C LYS A 86 5.48 -0.47 13.26
N LEU A 87 4.57 -1.11 12.53
CA LEU A 87 3.99 -2.40 12.89
C LEU A 87 4.84 -3.60 12.43
N CYS A 88 5.99 -3.37 11.79
CA CYS A 88 6.85 -4.42 11.23
C CYS A 88 6.13 -5.37 10.26
N LEU A 89 5.20 -4.86 9.45
CA LEU A 89 4.37 -5.66 8.53
C LEU A 89 4.93 -5.77 7.11
N VAL A 90 5.94 -4.96 6.77
CA VAL A 90 6.45 -4.84 5.40
C VAL A 90 7.97 -4.92 5.38
N GLU A 91 8.47 -5.47 4.29
CA GLU A 91 9.88 -5.48 3.93
C GLU A 91 10.14 -4.37 2.91
N VAL A 92 11.12 -3.50 3.18
CA VAL A 92 11.53 -2.44 2.24
C VAL A 92 12.74 -2.92 1.46
N ARG A 93 12.64 -2.90 0.13
CA ARG A 93 13.70 -3.29 -0.79
C ARG A 93 13.96 -2.20 -1.82
N LEU A 94 15.21 -2.08 -2.25
CA LEU A 94 15.57 -1.34 -3.45
C LEU A 94 15.20 -2.17 -4.68
N LEU A 95 14.83 -1.50 -5.77
CA LEU A 95 14.55 -2.16 -7.04
C LEU A 95 15.86 -2.52 -7.75
N ASP A 96 16.52 -3.56 -7.25
CA ASP A 96 17.76 -4.10 -7.81
C ASP A 96 17.48 -5.29 -8.74
N SER A 97 18.53 -5.76 -9.44
CA SER A 97 18.43 -6.89 -10.38
C SER A 97 17.92 -8.17 -9.72
N SER A 98 18.24 -8.39 -8.43
CA SER A 98 17.80 -9.58 -7.70
C SER A 98 16.31 -9.53 -7.41
N LEU A 99 15.78 -8.36 -7.03
CA LEU A 99 14.37 -8.15 -6.81
C LEU A 99 13.58 -8.26 -8.12
N ILE A 100 14.09 -7.66 -9.19
CA ILE A 100 13.49 -7.76 -10.53
C ILE A 100 13.38 -9.24 -10.94
N GLN A 101 14.44 -10.02 -10.72
CA GLN A 101 14.43 -11.45 -11.01
C GLN A 101 13.41 -12.20 -10.12
N ALA A 102 13.27 -11.84 -8.85
CA ALA A 102 12.28 -12.44 -7.95
C ALA A 102 10.82 -12.08 -8.32
N MET A 103 10.61 -10.90 -8.90
CA MET A 103 9.30 -10.45 -9.43
C MET A 103 8.93 -11.15 -10.73
N GLN A 104 9.92 -11.59 -11.52
CA GLN A 104 9.68 -12.35 -12.75
C GLN A 104 9.17 -13.75 -12.43
N THR A 105 7.89 -13.98 -12.65
CA THR A 105 7.35 -15.33 -12.82
C THR A 105 7.31 -15.67 -14.30
N GLY A 106 8.17 -16.59 -14.72
CA GLY A 106 8.09 -17.18 -16.06
C GLY A 106 6.75 -17.90 -16.24
N SER A 107 6.14 -17.73 -17.40
CA SER A 107 4.95 -18.48 -17.82
C SER A 107 5.22 -19.06 -19.20
N SER A 108 5.04 -20.36 -19.37
CA SER A 108 5.11 -21.03 -20.66
C SER A 108 3.78 -20.91 -21.42
N SER A 109 3.80 -21.10 -22.75
CA SER A 109 2.58 -21.18 -23.55
C SER A 109 1.61 -22.27 -23.06
N ASP A 110 2.15 -23.39 -22.55
CA ASP A 110 1.36 -24.47 -21.97
C ASP A 110 0.68 -24.07 -20.65
N ASP A 111 1.34 -23.29 -19.79
CA ASP A 111 0.71 -22.75 -18.57
C ASP A 111 -0.52 -21.91 -18.90
N TRP A 112 -0.45 -21.11 -19.96
CA TRP A 112 -1.58 -20.32 -20.45
C TRP A 112 -2.69 -21.19 -21.04
N ARG A 113 -2.33 -22.24 -21.80
CA ARG A 113 -3.28 -23.20 -22.37
C ARG A 113 -4.09 -23.93 -21.29
N ILE A 114 -3.45 -24.38 -20.22
CA ILE A 114 -4.09 -25.07 -19.09
C ILE A 114 -5.00 -24.12 -18.29
N ARG A 115 -4.60 -22.86 -18.09
CA ARG A 115 -5.42 -21.88 -17.35
C ARG A 115 -6.60 -21.34 -18.14
N GLY A 116 -6.52 -21.33 -19.47
CA GLY A 116 -7.57 -20.82 -20.36
C GLY A 116 -8.71 -21.81 -20.60
N THR A 117 -8.53 -23.09 -20.26
CA THR A 117 -9.60 -24.09 -20.32
C THR A 117 -10.48 -23.95 -19.09
N LYS A 118 -11.70 -23.41 -19.28
CA LYS A 118 -12.73 -23.35 -18.25
C LYS A 118 -13.11 -24.79 -17.87
N VAL A 119 -12.89 -25.17 -16.61
CA VAL A 119 -13.49 -26.37 -16.01
C VAL A 119 -14.91 -26.04 -15.58
#